data_AF-T1EK21-F1
#
_entry.id   AF-T1EK21-F1
#
_cell.length_a   1.000
_cell.length_b   1.000
_cell.length_c   1.000
_cell.angle_alpha   90.00
_cell.angle_beta   90.00
_cell.angle_gamma   90.00
#
_symmetry.space_group_name_H-M   'P 1'
#
loop_
_entity.id
_entity.type
_entity.pdbx_description
1 polymer ?
#
loop_
_entity_poly.entity_id
_entity_poly.type
_entity_poly.pdbx_seq_one_letter_code
_entity_poly.pdbx_strand_id
1 'polypeptide(L)' 'NVECSICLVPFEERTFVSQLQCAHAFHYECIHHWFSVGNCCPVCRTRIAYD' A
#
# COMPACT_ATOMS: atom_id res chain seq x y z
N ASN A 1 -8.12 -10.46 -9.83
CA ASN A 1 -8.24 -8.99 -9.80
C ASN A 1 -7.23 -8.51 -8.78
N VAL A 2 -6.33 -7.60 -9.12
CA VAL A 2 -5.38 -7.04 -8.15
C VAL A 2 -6.00 -5.73 -7.65
N GLU A 3 -6.27 -5.63 -6.35
CA GLU A 3 -6.97 -4.50 -5.73
C GLU A 3 -6.23 -3.98 -4.51
N CYS A 4 -6.46 -2.70 -4.19
CA CYS A 4 -5.86 -2.09 -3.02
C CYS A 4 -6.63 -2.48 -1.75
N SER A 5 -6.00 -3.20 -0.83
CA SER A 5 -6.65 -3.63 0.43
C SER A 5 -6.98 -2.48 1.40
N ILE A 6 -6.59 -1.24 1.10
CA ILE A 6 -6.93 -0.05 1.91
C ILE A 6 -8.29 0.52 1.49
N CYS A 7 -8.50 0.73 0.17
CA CYS A 7 -9.75 1.31 -0.35
C CYS A 7 -10.70 0.29 -0.99
N LEU A 8 -10.26 -0.96 -1.15
CA LEU A 8 -11.00 -2.06 -1.79
C LEU A 8 -11.36 -1.76 -3.26
N VAL A 9 -10.55 -0.94 -3.93
CA VAL A 9 -10.71 -0.57 -5.34
C VAL A 9 -9.66 -1.31 -6.19
N PRO A 10 -10.06 -1.89 -7.35
CA PRO A 10 -9.12 -2.48 -8.31
C PRO A 10 -8.05 -1.48 -8.76
N PHE A 11 -6.86 -2.00 -9.07
CA PHE A 11 -5.85 -1.21 -9.76
C PHE A 11 -6.26 -1.02 -11.23
N GLU A 12 -6.45 0.24 -11.64
CA GLU A 12 -6.77 0.59 -13.02
C GLU A 12 -5.50 0.94 -13.81
N GLU A 13 -5.57 0.84 -15.14
CA GLU A 13 -4.49 1.29 -16.01
C GLU A 13 -4.22 2.77 -15.76
N ARG A 14 -2.95 3.12 -15.50
CA ARG A 14 -2.46 4.47 -15.11
C ARG A 14 -2.63 4.87 -13.64
N THR A 15 -3.05 3.97 -12.75
CA THR A 15 -2.99 4.24 -11.31
C THR A 15 -1.56 4.13 -10.77
N PHE A 16 -1.17 5.07 -9.91
CA PHE A 16 0.11 4.99 -9.21
C PHE A 16 -0.01 4.01 -8.05
N VAL A 17 0.77 2.94 -8.11
CA VAL A 17 0.84 1.92 -7.06
C VAL A 17 2.22 1.95 -6.40
N SER A 18 2.24 1.72 -5.10
CA SER A 18 3.45 1.55 -4.32
C SER A 18 3.49 0.12 -3.81
N GLN A 19 4.56 -0.60 -4.15
CA GLN A 19 4.82 -1.94 -3.65
C GLN A 19 5.81 -1.85 -2.49
N LEU A 20 5.46 -2.48 -1.38
CA LEU A 20 6.30 -2.54 -0.20
C LEU A 20 7.30 -3.71 -0.28
N GLN A 21 8.35 -3.67 0.55
CA GLN A 21 9.32 -4.77 0.70
C GLN A 21 8.67 -6.13 1.06
N CYS A 22 7.50 -6.11 1.70
CA CYS A 22 6.70 -7.30 1.99
C CYS A 22 5.85 -7.80 0.79
N ALA A 23 6.17 -7.33 -0.42
CA ALA A 23 5.52 -7.62 -1.71
C ALA A 23 4.06 -7.17 -1.86
N HIS A 24 3.42 -6.60 -0.83
CA HIS A 24 2.07 -6.05 -0.93
C HIS A 24 2.06 -4.71 -1.67
N ALA A 25 1.07 -4.54 -2.55
CA ALA A 25 0.87 -3.34 -3.35
C ALA A 25 -0.38 -2.59 -2.91
N PHE A 26 -0.30 -1.26 -2.95
CA PHE A 26 -1.39 -0.36 -2.58
C PHE A 26 -1.38 0.85 -3.53
N HIS A 27 -2.49 1.56 -3.64
CA HIS A 27 -2.46 2.88 -4.30
C HIS A 27 -1.52 3.79 -3.53
N TYR A 28 -0.69 4.55 -4.26
CA TYR A 28 0.29 5.47 -3.69
C TYR A 28 -0.36 6.40 -2.66
N GLU A 29 -1.50 7.00 -3.00
CA GLU A 29 -2.24 7.89 -2.09
C GLU A 29 -2.75 7.16 -0.84
N CYS A 30 -3.29 5.95 -1.01
CA CYS A 30 -3.82 5.16 0.10
C CYS A 30 -2.73 4.79 1.10
N ILE A 31 -1.59 4.30 0.61
CA ILE A 31 -0.49 3.92 1.51
C ILE A 31 0.20 5.14 2.11
N HIS A 32 0.26 6.26 1.40
CA HIS A 32 0.83 7.50 1.91
C HIS A 32 -0.03 8.07 3.06
N HIS A 33 -1.36 8.07 2.93
CA HIS A 33 -2.24 8.41 4.04
C HIS A 33 -2.09 7.45 5.21
N TRP A 34 -1.95 6.15 4.95
CA TRP A 34 -1.74 5.15 5.99
C TRP A 34 -0.48 5.44 6.82
N PHE A 35 0.63 5.84 6.19
CA PHE A 35 1.85 6.20 6.90
C PHE A 35 1.74 7.43 7.80
N SER A 36 0.74 8.29 7.58
CA SER A 36 0.45 9.38 8.52
C SER A 36 -0.07 8.87 9.87
N VAL A 37 -0.60 7.63 9.91
CA VAL A 37 -1.13 6.98 11.12
C VAL A 37 -0.19 5.91 11.65
N GLY A 38 0.53 5.19 10.77
CA GLY A 38 1.49 4.17 11.20
C GLY A 38 2.36 3.62 10.08
N ASN A 39 3.62 3.33 10.39
CA ASN A 39 4.63 2.92 9.41
C ASN A 39 4.75 1.39 9.25
N CYS A 40 3.61 0.71 9.08
CA CYS A 40 3.54 -0.75 8.95
C CYS A 40 2.65 -1.14 7.77
N CYS A 41 2.89 -2.29 7.15
CA CYS A 41 2.01 -2.82 6.10
C CYS A 41 0.59 -3.08 6.65
N PRO A 42 -0.47 -2.59 5.98
CA PRO A 42 -1.86 -2.83 6.38
C PRO A 42 -2.26 -4.32 6.40
N VAL A 43 -1.61 -5.15 5.59
CA VAL A 43 -1.96 -6.57 5.42
C VAL A 43 -1.19 -7.46 6.40
N CYS A 44 0.14 -7.42 6.37
CA CYS A 44 0.98 -8.31 7.17
C CYS A 44 1.61 -7.65 8.41
N ARG A 45 1.38 -6.35 8.62
CA ARG A 45 1.93 -5.56 9.74
C ARG A 45 3.46 -5.50 9.80
N THR A 46 4.16 -5.93 8.75
CA THR A 46 5.61 -5.74 8.61
C THR A 46 5.94 -4.25 8.64
N ARG A 47 6.85 -3.85 9.53
CA ARG A 47 7.34 -2.46 9.60
C ARG A 47 8.10 -2.12 8.33
N ILE A 48 7.94 -0.87 7.89
CA ILE A 48 8.66 -0.38 6.73
C ILE A 48 9.90 0.36 7.22
N ALA A 49 11.04 -0.30 7.15
CA ALA A 49 12.32 0.37 7.29
C ALA A 49 12.63 1.04 5.94
N TYR A 50 12.74 2.37 5.93
CA TYR A 50 13.44 3.07 4.85
C TYR A 50 14.93 2.86 5.14
N ASP A 51 15.64 2.16 4.26
CA ASP A 51 17.11 2.14 4.23
C ASP A 51 17.60 3.36 3.43
#